data_AF-A0A538AHM6-F1
#
_entry.id   AF-A0A538AHM6-F1
#
_cell.length_a   1.000
_cell.length_b   1.000
_cell.length_c   1.000
_cell.angle_alpha   90.00
_cell.angle_beta   90.00
_cell.angle_gamma   90.00
#
_symmetry.space_group_name_H-M   'P 1'
#
loop_
_entity.id
_entity.type
_entity.pdbx_description
1 polymer ?
#
loop_
_entity_poly.entity_id
_entity_poly.type
_entity_poly.pdbx_seq_one_letter_code
_entity_poly.pdbx_strand_id
1 'polypeptide(L)'
;MRRFELDRYLRASKRLDLTGIDFDRVSEHPLSAAEIRCLTYMMDIERHTVIYLRDLLSTSASQDPDVTAFLSLWVYEEFWHGEAIGAFLRAAGIVYPTTRTAEIRAYADAGKALVNGLKMLAGKVIPEFVAVHMTWGAMNEISTLYGYRQMIARTQHPILVELLGRIIKDERRHFAFYYNQARARLEGSRRAQHLVRWALGSFWTPVGTGVRPQEETDYVVCRLFGDDDGLAATVEMEREMSKLPGLGGMLLMRRARNRALKRMGMTSRRGRLPIAAFSA
;
A
#
# COMPACT_ATOMS: atom_id res chain seq x y z
N MET A 1 -18.92 -12.79 7.04
CA MET A 1 -18.40 -11.74 7.93
C MET A 1 -19.57 -11.21 8.76
N ARG A 2 -19.42 -11.04 10.08
CA ARG A 2 -20.54 -10.61 10.93
C ARG A 2 -20.69 -9.09 10.84
N ARG A 3 -21.92 -8.58 10.70
CA ARG A 3 -22.28 -7.14 10.74
C ARG A 3 -21.58 -6.37 11.88
N PHE A 4 -21.36 -7.05 13.00
CA PHE A 4 -20.63 -6.58 14.18
C PHE A 4 -19.18 -6.12 13.93
N GLU A 5 -18.46 -6.74 12.98
CA GLU A 5 -17.08 -6.34 12.66
C GLU A 5 -17.01 -5.02 11.90
N LEU A 6 -17.95 -4.80 10.98
CA LEU A 6 -18.10 -3.53 10.28
C LEU A 6 -18.51 -2.43 11.26
N ASP A 7 -19.54 -2.65 12.08
CA ASP A 7 -19.99 -1.62 13.05
C ASP A 7 -18.87 -1.16 13.99
N ARG A 8 -18.01 -2.09 14.41
CA ARG A 8 -16.82 -1.75 15.21
C ARG A 8 -15.82 -0.91 14.41
N TYR A 9 -15.59 -1.25 13.14
CA TYR A 9 -14.73 -0.46 12.26
C TYR A 9 -15.28 0.96 12.08
N LEU A 10 -16.58 1.09 11.75
CA LEU A 10 -17.25 2.37 11.52
C LEU A 10 -17.13 3.29 12.76
N ARG A 11 -17.34 2.74 13.97
CA ARG A 11 -17.21 3.49 15.22
C ARG A 11 -15.79 3.89 15.59
N ALA A 12 -14.80 3.11 15.14
CA ALA A 12 -13.39 3.38 15.41
C ALA A 12 -12.76 4.33 14.39
N SER A 13 -13.40 4.52 13.22
CA SER A 13 -12.88 5.35 12.14
C SER A 13 -12.76 6.80 12.54
N LYS A 14 -11.59 7.39 12.30
CA LYS A 14 -11.31 8.78 12.60
C LYS A 14 -10.10 9.27 11.81
N ARG A 15 -9.97 10.59 11.69
CA ARG A 15 -8.73 11.22 11.24
C ARG A 15 -7.56 10.69 12.08
N LEU A 16 -6.43 10.45 11.42
CA LEU A 16 -5.20 10.06 12.10
C LEU A 16 -4.91 11.06 13.23
N ASP A 17 -4.86 10.54 14.45
CA ASP A 17 -4.63 11.36 15.64
C ASP A 17 -3.16 11.77 15.68
N LEU A 18 -2.90 13.07 15.53
CA LEU A 18 -1.56 13.67 15.57
C LEU A 18 -1.28 14.35 16.91
N THR A 19 -2.20 14.27 17.87
CA THR A 19 -2.05 14.91 19.19
C THR A 19 -0.78 14.40 19.87
N GLY A 20 0.07 15.32 20.31
CA GLY A 20 1.34 15.00 20.97
C GLY A 20 2.51 14.63 20.04
N ILE A 21 2.32 14.60 18.71
CA ILE A 21 3.45 14.52 17.78
C ILE A 21 4.12 15.89 17.74
N ASP A 22 5.40 15.94 18.13
CA ASP A 22 6.19 17.16 18.18
C ASP A 22 6.82 17.47 16.82
N PHE A 23 6.04 18.09 15.93
CA PHE A 23 6.50 18.44 14.58
C PHE A 23 7.60 19.50 14.58
N ASP A 24 7.67 20.37 15.59
CA ASP A 24 8.65 21.45 15.66
C ASP A 24 10.07 20.89 15.83
N ARG A 25 10.18 19.73 16.48
CA ARG A 25 11.45 19.02 16.71
C ARG A 25 11.87 18.10 15.57
N VAL A 26 11.12 18.03 14.46
CA VAL A 26 11.49 17.18 13.31
C VAL A 26 12.85 17.59 12.75
N SER A 27 13.10 18.90 12.65
CA SER A 27 14.36 19.43 12.12
C SER A 27 15.59 19.13 13.00
N GLU A 28 15.40 18.72 14.26
CA GLU A 28 16.48 18.34 15.19
C GLU A 28 17.11 16.98 14.84
N HIS A 29 16.42 16.17 14.03
CA HIS A 29 16.85 14.82 13.66
C HIS A 29 17.07 14.74 12.15
N PRO A 30 18.29 14.40 11.67
CA PRO A 30 18.55 14.36 10.23
C PRO A 30 17.80 13.20 9.56
N LEU A 31 17.26 13.47 8.38
CA LEU A 31 16.75 12.45 7.46
C LEU A 31 17.78 12.19 6.36
N SER A 32 18.02 10.92 6.06
CA SER A 32 18.77 10.54 4.87
C SER A 32 17.96 10.80 3.59
N ALA A 33 18.66 11.03 2.48
CA ALA A 33 18.03 11.14 1.17
C ALA A 33 17.18 9.91 0.81
N ALA A 34 17.57 8.72 1.29
CA ALA A 34 16.84 7.49 1.09
C ALA A 34 15.50 7.48 1.85
N GLU A 35 15.48 7.97 3.10
CA GLU A 35 14.24 8.10 3.87
C GLU A 35 13.30 9.10 3.24
N ILE A 36 13.82 10.28 2.83
CA ILE A 36 13.03 11.30 2.14
C ILE A 36 12.38 10.69 0.90
N ARG A 37 13.16 10.05 0.01
CA ARG A 37 12.63 9.44 -1.22
C ARG A 37 11.56 8.39 -0.96
N CYS A 38 11.76 7.51 0.04
CA CYS A 38 10.75 6.50 0.40
C CYS A 38 9.48 7.13 0.98
N LEU A 39 9.61 8.13 1.86
CA LEU A 39 8.46 8.82 2.45
C LEU A 39 7.71 9.65 1.41
N THR A 40 8.41 10.30 0.48
CA THR A 40 7.78 10.99 -0.65
C THR A 40 6.95 10.00 -1.47
N TYR A 41 7.50 8.83 -1.78
CA TYR A 41 6.77 7.80 -2.52
C TYR A 41 5.54 7.33 -1.74
N MET A 42 5.68 7.01 -0.45
CA MET A 42 4.56 6.60 0.40
C MET A 42 3.47 7.68 0.43
N MET A 43 3.84 8.94 0.71
CA MET A 43 2.92 10.08 0.67
C MET A 43 2.17 10.20 -0.66
N ASP A 44 2.87 10.03 -1.80
CA ASP A 44 2.26 10.10 -3.11
C ASP A 44 1.25 8.99 -3.34
N ILE A 45 1.54 7.77 -2.86
CA ILE A 45 0.65 6.63 -2.98
C ILE A 45 -0.60 6.85 -2.11
N GLU A 46 -0.44 7.16 -0.83
CA GLU A 46 -1.52 7.48 0.12
C GLU A 46 -2.49 8.55 -0.43
N ARG A 47 -1.93 9.64 -0.98
CA ARG A 47 -2.75 10.73 -1.57
C ARG A 47 -3.39 10.35 -2.90
N HIS A 48 -2.80 9.43 -3.65
CA HIS A 48 -3.37 8.91 -4.88
C HIS A 48 -4.48 7.90 -4.61
N THR A 49 -4.47 7.22 -3.46
CA THR A 49 -5.43 6.19 -3.07
C THR A 49 -6.89 6.63 -3.27
N VAL A 50 -7.18 7.93 -3.07
CA VAL A 50 -8.49 8.56 -3.30
C VAL A 50 -9.07 8.33 -4.72
N ILE A 51 -8.24 8.14 -5.75
CA ILE A 51 -8.72 7.90 -7.13
C ILE A 51 -9.20 6.48 -7.35
N TYR A 52 -8.66 5.49 -6.63
CA TYR A 52 -9.11 4.10 -6.74
C TYR A 52 -10.59 3.95 -6.37
N LEU A 53 -11.12 4.83 -5.51
CA LEU A 53 -12.53 4.82 -5.13
C LEU A 53 -13.46 5.13 -6.32
N ARG A 54 -13.11 6.08 -7.18
CA ARG A 54 -13.92 6.43 -8.37
C ARG A 54 -14.14 5.20 -9.24
N ASP A 55 -13.04 4.56 -9.61
CA ASP A 55 -13.06 3.40 -10.50
C ASP A 55 -13.76 2.22 -9.83
N LEU A 56 -13.57 2.06 -8.52
CA LEU A 56 -14.19 0.98 -7.76
C LEU A 56 -15.70 1.15 -7.58
N LEU A 57 -16.18 2.37 -7.30
CA LEU A 57 -17.62 2.66 -7.17
C LEU A 57 -18.38 2.43 -8.48
N SER A 58 -17.67 2.41 -9.61
CA SER A 58 -18.26 2.11 -10.90
C SER A 58 -18.45 0.61 -11.19
N THR A 59 -18.05 -0.27 -10.27
CA THR A 59 -18.15 -1.74 -10.40
C THR A 59 -19.27 -2.32 -9.54
N SER A 60 -19.45 -3.65 -9.54
CA SER A 60 -20.37 -4.35 -8.64
C SER A 60 -20.09 -4.12 -7.14
N ALA A 61 -18.88 -3.66 -6.78
CA ALA A 61 -18.53 -3.34 -5.40
C ALA A 61 -19.41 -2.24 -4.77
N SER A 62 -19.94 -1.30 -5.56
CA SER A 62 -20.84 -0.25 -5.05
C SER A 62 -22.24 -0.74 -4.71
N GLN A 63 -22.60 -1.95 -5.13
CA GLN A 63 -23.88 -2.57 -4.78
C GLN A 63 -23.82 -3.26 -3.42
N ASP A 64 -22.63 -3.45 -2.85
CA ASP A 64 -22.42 -4.03 -1.54
C ASP A 64 -22.36 -2.90 -0.48
N PRO A 65 -23.35 -2.80 0.42
CA PRO A 65 -23.43 -1.70 1.38
C PRO A 65 -22.29 -1.73 2.40
N ASP A 66 -21.82 -2.92 2.79
CA ASP A 66 -20.73 -3.08 3.76
C ASP A 66 -19.40 -2.62 3.15
N VAL A 67 -19.16 -2.99 1.89
CA VAL A 67 -17.98 -2.56 1.13
C VAL A 67 -18.01 -1.06 0.89
N THR A 68 -19.15 -0.50 0.48
CA THR A 68 -19.29 0.94 0.22
C THR A 68 -19.08 1.78 1.48
N ALA A 69 -19.65 1.33 2.62
CA ALA A 69 -19.45 2.00 3.91
C ALA A 69 -17.97 1.98 4.33
N PHE A 70 -17.32 0.83 4.22
CA PHE A 70 -15.89 0.71 4.52
C PHE A 70 -15.04 1.62 3.63
N LEU A 71 -15.22 1.56 2.30
CA LEU A 71 -14.43 2.33 1.34
C LEU A 71 -14.55 3.84 1.55
N SER A 72 -15.73 4.33 1.97
CA SER A 72 -15.96 5.74 2.25
C SER A 72 -15.10 6.24 3.42
N LEU A 73 -14.97 5.41 4.47
CA LEU A 73 -14.16 5.73 5.64
C LEU A 73 -12.67 5.48 5.39
N TRP A 74 -12.35 4.39 4.70
CA TRP A 74 -10.98 4.05 4.33
C TRP A 74 -10.33 5.18 3.51
N VAL A 75 -10.99 5.69 2.47
CA VAL A 75 -10.45 6.84 1.69
C VAL A 75 -10.24 8.07 2.56
N TYR A 76 -11.14 8.32 3.52
CA TYR A 76 -10.96 9.42 4.45
C TYR A 76 -9.73 9.24 5.35
N GLU A 77 -9.49 8.03 5.86
CA GLU A 77 -8.33 7.70 6.69
C GLU A 77 -7.01 7.80 5.89
N GLU A 78 -6.94 7.21 4.69
CA GLU A 78 -5.80 7.26 3.76
C GLU A 78 -5.41 8.69 3.39
N PHE A 79 -6.41 9.55 3.13
CA PHE A 79 -6.16 10.97 2.87
C PHE A 79 -5.39 11.62 4.02
N TRP A 80 -5.74 11.30 5.27
CA TRP A 80 -5.07 11.85 6.45
C TRP A 80 -3.70 11.23 6.72
N HIS A 81 -3.45 9.99 6.30
CA HIS A 81 -2.10 9.40 6.31
C HIS A 81 -1.17 10.17 5.36
N GLY A 82 -1.61 10.39 4.12
CA GLY A 82 -0.89 11.19 3.14
C GLY A 82 -0.69 12.66 3.55
N GLU A 83 -1.63 13.26 4.29
CA GLU A 83 -1.44 14.59 4.86
C GLU A 83 -0.44 14.60 6.01
N ALA A 84 -0.45 13.59 6.88
CA ALA A 84 0.47 13.50 8.01
C ALA A 84 1.92 13.27 7.58
N ILE A 85 2.16 12.38 6.60
CA ILE A 85 3.51 12.19 6.03
C ILE A 85 3.97 13.48 5.32
N GLY A 86 3.07 14.15 4.61
CA GLY A 86 3.37 15.44 4.00
C GLY A 86 3.71 16.53 5.01
N ALA A 87 3.00 16.59 6.14
CA ALA A 87 3.29 17.52 7.23
C ALA A 87 4.66 17.24 7.85
N PHE A 88 4.99 15.97 8.07
CA PHE A 88 6.31 15.55 8.55
C PHE A 88 7.43 15.98 7.60
N LEU A 89 7.27 15.71 6.29
CA LEU A 89 8.27 16.10 5.29
C LEU A 89 8.44 17.61 5.20
N ARG A 90 7.36 18.40 5.33
CA ARG A 90 7.43 19.86 5.39
C ARG A 90 8.16 20.35 6.65
N ALA A 91 7.89 19.74 7.80
CA ALA A 91 8.59 20.05 9.04
C ALA A 91 10.09 19.72 8.98
N ALA A 92 10.47 18.72 8.17
CA ALA A 92 11.86 18.41 7.84
C ALA A 92 12.49 19.36 6.78
N GLY A 93 11.78 20.43 6.37
CA GLY A 93 12.25 21.39 5.39
C GLY A 93 12.09 20.96 3.93
N ILE A 94 11.39 19.85 3.65
CA ILE A 94 11.18 19.36 2.29
C ILE A 94 9.96 20.04 1.68
N VAL A 95 10.21 20.81 0.61
CA VAL A 95 9.18 21.55 -0.12
C VAL A 95 8.78 20.80 -1.37
N TYR A 96 7.48 20.61 -1.57
CA TYR A 96 6.90 20.07 -2.80
C TYR A 96 6.05 21.13 -3.49
N PRO A 97 5.99 21.12 -4.83
CA PRO A 97 5.08 22.00 -5.55
C PRO A 97 3.62 21.64 -5.21
N THR A 98 2.75 22.64 -5.13
CA THR A 98 1.31 22.46 -4.89
C THR A 98 0.64 21.63 -5.99
N THR A 99 1.21 21.61 -7.18
CA THR A 99 0.77 20.84 -8.36
C THR A 99 1.12 19.36 -8.30
N ARG A 100 1.99 18.92 -7.38
CA ARG A 100 2.51 17.54 -7.32
C ARG A 100 1.38 16.50 -7.37
N THR A 101 0.35 16.68 -6.56
CA THR A 101 -0.79 15.75 -6.54
C THR A 101 -1.47 15.70 -7.91
N ALA A 102 -1.70 16.84 -8.56
CA ALA A 102 -2.31 16.88 -9.89
C ALA A 102 -1.42 16.22 -10.96
N GLU A 103 -0.11 16.42 -10.89
CA GLU A 103 0.87 15.82 -11.80
C GLU A 103 0.91 14.29 -11.68
N ILE A 104 0.93 13.76 -10.45
CA ILE A 104 0.88 12.31 -10.20
C ILE A 104 -0.42 11.72 -10.78
N ARG A 105 -1.54 12.42 -10.59
CA ARG A 105 -2.83 11.99 -11.12
C ARG A 105 -2.83 11.97 -12.64
N ALA A 106 -2.35 13.04 -13.27
CA ALA A 106 -2.21 13.13 -14.71
C ALA A 106 -1.33 12.00 -15.28
N TYR A 107 -0.21 11.70 -14.62
CA TYR A 107 0.66 10.58 -14.99
C TYR A 107 -0.05 9.23 -14.85
N ALA A 108 -0.74 9.01 -13.73
CA ALA A 108 -1.44 7.77 -13.47
C ALA A 108 -2.58 7.53 -14.47
N ASP A 109 -3.27 8.58 -14.92
CA ASP A 109 -4.37 8.51 -15.90
C ASP A 109 -3.87 8.45 -17.35
N ALA A 110 -2.65 8.91 -17.63
CA ALA A 110 -2.09 9.00 -18.98
C ALA A 110 -2.16 7.66 -19.73
N GLY A 111 -2.94 7.63 -20.81
CA GLY A 111 -3.05 6.47 -21.71
C GLY A 111 -3.83 5.26 -21.15
N LYS A 112 -4.50 5.39 -20.00
CA LYS A 112 -5.21 4.25 -19.36
C LYS A 112 -6.73 4.25 -19.53
N ALA A 113 -7.30 5.25 -20.22
CA ALA A 113 -8.76 5.40 -20.36
C ALA A 113 -9.45 4.14 -20.94
N LEU A 114 -8.90 3.55 -22.00
CA LEU A 114 -9.45 2.34 -22.62
C LEU A 114 -9.36 1.12 -21.68
N VAL A 115 -8.22 0.95 -21.01
CA VAL A 115 -7.97 -0.15 -20.07
C VAL A 115 -8.87 -0.02 -18.82
N ASN A 116 -9.06 1.21 -18.33
CA ASN A 116 -9.93 1.49 -17.19
C ASN A 116 -11.39 1.24 -17.56
N GLY A 117 -11.85 1.66 -18.74
CA GLY A 117 -13.20 1.35 -19.24
C GLY A 117 -13.49 -0.15 -19.33
N LEU A 118 -12.53 -0.94 -19.84
CA LEU A 118 -12.65 -2.41 -19.89
C LEU A 118 -12.69 -3.05 -18.50
N LYS A 119 -11.86 -2.57 -17.56
CA LYS A 119 -11.86 -3.03 -16.17
C LYS A 119 -13.18 -2.71 -15.45
N MET A 120 -13.73 -1.52 -15.68
CA MET A 120 -15.02 -1.11 -15.13
C MET A 120 -16.14 -2.02 -15.63
N LEU A 121 -16.17 -2.31 -16.93
CA LEU A 121 -17.16 -3.23 -17.52
C LEU A 121 -17.02 -4.64 -16.96
N ALA A 122 -15.79 -5.17 -16.90
CA ALA A 122 -15.52 -6.47 -16.29
C ALA A 122 -15.96 -6.52 -14.82
N GLY A 123 -15.71 -5.45 -14.05
CA GLY A 123 -16.10 -5.37 -12.65
C GLY A 123 -17.62 -5.28 -12.40
N LYS A 124 -18.40 -4.85 -13.40
CA LYS A 124 -19.87 -4.91 -13.35
C LYS A 124 -20.41 -6.31 -13.65
N VAL A 125 -19.73 -7.07 -14.51
CA VAL A 125 -20.26 -8.34 -15.05
C VAL A 125 -19.74 -9.56 -14.30
N ILE A 126 -18.55 -9.49 -13.70
CA ILE A 126 -17.95 -10.61 -12.96
C ILE A 126 -18.52 -10.66 -11.54
N PRO A 127 -19.33 -11.66 -11.16
CA PRO A 127 -19.94 -11.74 -9.84
C PRO A 127 -18.92 -11.82 -8.71
N GLU A 128 -17.80 -12.49 -8.95
CA GLU A 128 -16.70 -12.65 -8.00
C GLU A 128 -15.73 -11.46 -8.00
N PHE A 129 -16.03 -10.36 -8.70
CA PHE A 129 -15.17 -9.17 -8.74
C PHE A 129 -14.88 -8.62 -7.35
N VAL A 130 -15.88 -8.61 -6.46
CA VAL A 130 -15.68 -8.16 -5.08
C VAL A 130 -14.68 -9.05 -4.33
N ALA A 131 -14.66 -10.36 -4.60
CA ALA A 131 -13.66 -11.26 -4.00
C ALA A 131 -12.23 -10.95 -4.48
N VAL A 132 -12.08 -10.67 -5.79
CA VAL A 132 -10.80 -10.22 -6.37
C VAL A 132 -10.37 -8.91 -5.74
N HIS A 133 -11.25 -7.92 -5.71
CA HIS A 133 -10.94 -6.61 -5.17
C HIS A 133 -10.60 -6.66 -3.68
N MET A 134 -11.37 -7.37 -2.86
CA MET A 134 -11.10 -7.50 -1.43
C MET A 134 -9.75 -8.18 -1.15
N THR A 135 -9.41 -9.20 -1.94
CA THR A 135 -8.11 -9.88 -1.82
C THR A 135 -6.97 -8.97 -2.27
N TRP A 136 -7.17 -8.20 -3.34
CA TRP A 136 -6.17 -7.25 -3.83
C TRP A 136 -5.93 -6.12 -2.83
N GLY A 137 -6.99 -5.56 -2.24
CA GLY A 137 -6.89 -4.60 -1.14
C GLY A 137 -6.05 -5.18 0.00
N ALA A 138 -6.36 -6.40 0.46
CA ALA A 138 -5.57 -7.05 1.51
C ALA A 138 -4.08 -7.22 1.16
N MET A 139 -3.74 -7.49 -0.11
CA MET A 139 -2.35 -7.53 -0.57
C MET A 139 -1.67 -6.14 -0.52
N ASN A 140 -2.40 -5.08 -0.85
CA ASN A 140 -1.88 -3.71 -0.80
C ASN A 140 -1.66 -3.30 0.67
N GLU A 141 -2.69 -3.41 1.51
CA GLU A 141 -2.63 -3.04 2.94
C GLU A 141 -1.49 -3.75 3.68
N ILE A 142 -1.36 -5.08 3.49
CA ILE A 142 -0.26 -5.81 4.14
C ILE A 142 1.11 -5.34 3.62
N SER A 143 1.21 -5.00 2.34
CA SER A 143 2.47 -4.48 1.78
C SER A 143 2.82 -3.09 2.30
N THR A 144 1.84 -2.20 2.45
CA THR A 144 1.97 -0.85 3.02
C THR A 144 2.37 -0.93 4.49
N LEU A 145 1.64 -1.74 5.27
CA LEU A 145 1.94 -2.01 6.68
C LEU A 145 3.38 -2.47 6.91
N TYR A 146 3.85 -3.46 6.14
CA TYR A 146 5.24 -3.91 6.25
C TYR A 146 6.23 -2.89 5.67
N GLY A 147 5.85 -2.09 4.68
CA GLY A 147 6.64 -0.95 4.20
C GLY A 147 6.94 0.03 5.34
N TYR A 148 5.93 0.42 6.11
CA TYR A 148 6.11 1.27 7.28
C TYR A 148 6.92 0.60 8.39
N ARG A 149 6.73 -0.71 8.64
CA ARG A 149 7.58 -1.45 9.58
C ARG A 149 9.05 -1.43 9.17
N GLN A 150 9.34 -1.61 7.87
CA GLN A 150 10.70 -1.58 7.36
C GLN A 150 11.33 -0.19 7.42
N MET A 151 10.53 0.87 7.27
CA MET A 151 10.96 2.25 7.52
C MET A 151 11.33 2.46 9.00
N ILE A 152 10.44 2.07 9.92
CA ILE A 152 10.68 2.15 11.37
C ILE A 152 11.96 1.41 11.77
N ALA A 153 12.18 0.22 11.23
CA ALA A 153 13.36 -0.59 11.54
C ALA A 153 14.69 0.03 11.06
N ARG A 154 14.64 1.00 10.13
CA ARG A 154 15.83 1.59 9.50
C ARG A 154 16.06 3.05 9.85
N THR A 155 15.05 3.75 10.35
CA THR A 155 15.17 5.15 10.74
C THR A 155 15.70 5.29 12.16
N GLN A 156 16.43 6.38 12.41
CA GLN A 156 16.80 6.82 13.76
C GLN A 156 15.95 8.01 14.23
N HIS A 157 14.97 8.43 13.41
CA HIS A 157 14.17 9.62 13.67
C HIS A 157 12.99 9.29 14.61
N PRO A 158 13.00 9.73 15.88
CA PRO A 158 12.02 9.28 16.87
C PRO A 158 10.58 9.69 16.53
N ILE A 159 10.40 10.93 16.03
CA ILE A 159 9.09 11.44 15.62
C ILE A 159 8.53 10.68 14.41
N LEU A 160 9.41 10.24 13.48
CA LEU A 160 8.99 9.41 12.35
C LEU A 160 8.52 8.04 12.83
N VAL A 161 9.26 7.42 13.76
CA VAL A 161 8.86 6.13 14.36
C VAL A 161 7.49 6.24 15.01
N GLU A 162 7.24 7.31 15.74
CA GLU A 162 5.94 7.55 16.37
C GLU A 162 4.83 7.72 15.33
N LEU A 163 5.03 8.59 14.33
CA LEU A 163 4.07 8.86 13.27
C LEU A 163 3.70 7.59 12.50
N LEU A 164 4.70 6.86 11.99
CA LEU A 164 4.49 5.61 11.27
C LEU A 164 3.86 4.54 12.17
N GLY A 165 4.18 4.53 13.47
CA GLY A 165 3.55 3.66 14.45
C GLY A 165 2.05 3.91 14.61
N ARG A 166 1.59 5.16 14.45
CA ARG A 166 0.16 5.50 14.43
C ARG A 166 -0.51 5.06 13.12
N ILE A 167 0.12 5.33 11.98
CA ILE A 167 -0.38 4.90 10.65
C ILE A 167 -0.54 3.37 10.62
N ILE A 168 0.47 2.62 11.06
CA ILE A 168 0.42 1.14 11.13
C ILE A 168 -0.79 0.61 11.92
N LYS A 169 -1.32 1.35 12.91
CA LYS A 169 -2.51 0.91 13.65
C LYS A 169 -3.76 0.97 12.78
N ASP A 170 -3.85 1.96 11.90
CA ASP A 170 -4.96 2.11 10.95
C ASP A 170 -4.85 1.06 9.84
N GLU A 171 -3.67 0.91 9.25
CA GLU A 171 -3.34 -0.12 8.24
C GLU A 171 -3.72 -1.53 8.71
N ARG A 172 -3.52 -1.84 10.00
CA ARG A 172 -3.94 -3.13 10.57
C ARG A 172 -5.45 -3.33 10.52
N ARG A 173 -6.23 -2.26 10.75
CA ARG A 173 -7.69 -2.30 10.67
C ARG A 173 -8.14 -2.43 9.21
N HIS A 174 -7.51 -1.70 8.30
CA HIS A 174 -7.75 -1.78 6.85
C HIS A 174 -7.49 -3.18 6.33
N PHE A 175 -6.30 -3.72 6.62
CA PHE A 175 -5.92 -5.09 6.29
C PHE A 175 -6.93 -6.09 6.85
N ALA A 176 -7.30 -5.98 8.12
CA ALA A 176 -8.23 -6.92 8.75
C ALA A 176 -9.61 -6.92 8.05
N PHE A 177 -10.12 -5.76 7.66
CA PHE A 177 -11.38 -5.67 6.93
C PHE A 177 -11.28 -6.35 5.56
N TYR A 178 -10.32 -5.92 4.73
CA TYR A 178 -10.11 -6.47 3.40
C TYR A 178 -9.89 -7.99 3.44
N TYR A 179 -9.05 -8.44 4.36
CA TYR A 179 -8.71 -9.86 4.53
C TYR A 179 -9.92 -10.69 4.95
N ASN A 180 -10.73 -10.23 5.90
CA ASN A 180 -11.92 -10.96 6.34
C ASN A 180 -13.02 -10.98 5.27
N GLN A 181 -13.20 -9.88 4.53
CA GLN A 181 -14.13 -9.83 3.38
C GLN A 181 -13.68 -10.75 2.25
N ALA A 182 -12.38 -10.81 1.97
CA ALA A 182 -11.79 -11.74 1.01
C ALA A 182 -12.03 -13.19 1.44
N ARG A 183 -11.69 -13.52 2.70
CA ARG A 183 -11.90 -14.87 3.26
C ARG A 183 -13.35 -15.31 3.13
N ALA A 184 -14.30 -14.49 3.58
CA ALA A 184 -15.72 -14.83 3.56
C ALA A 184 -16.26 -15.10 2.13
N ARG A 185 -15.70 -14.45 1.11
CA ARG A 185 -16.08 -14.64 -0.30
C ARG A 185 -15.36 -15.81 -0.97
N LEU A 186 -14.19 -16.19 -0.46
CA LEU A 186 -13.41 -17.33 -0.94
C LEU A 186 -13.83 -18.65 -0.29
N GLU A 187 -14.34 -18.61 0.94
CA GLU A 187 -14.89 -19.77 1.64
C GLU A 187 -16.05 -20.38 0.85
N GLY A 188 -16.00 -21.70 0.62
CA GLY A 188 -17.03 -22.43 -0.12
C GLY A 188 -17.08 -22.22 -1.64
N SER A 189 -16.39 -21.22 -2.19
CA SER A 189 -16.42 -20.91 -3.64
C SER A 189 -15.11 -21.25 -4.35
N ARG A 190 -15.02 -22.45 -4.93
CA ARG A 190 -13.85 -22.82 -5.77
C ARG A 190 -13.71 -21.90 -6.98
N ARG A 191 -14.80 -21.43 -7.58
CA ARG A 191 -14.76 -20.50 -8.73
C ARG A 191 -14.08 -19.19 -8.35
N ALA A 192 -14.47 -18.58 -7.23
CA ALA A 192 -13.83 -17.37 -6.72
C ALA A 192 -12.33 -17.60 -6.43
N GLN A 193 -11.98 -18.71 -5.79
CA GLN A 193 -10.58 -19.06 -5.52
C GLN A 193 -9.72 -19.12 -6.78
N HIS A 194 -10.18 -19.81 -7.84
CA HIS A 194 -9.43 -19.90 -9.09
C HIS A 194 -9.32 -18.55 -9.79
N LEU A 195 -10.40 -17.76 -9.82
CA LEU A 195 -10.40 -16.45 -10.42
C LEU A 195 -9.45 -15.49 -9.69
N VAL A 196 -9.52 -15.42 -8.37
CA VAL A 196 -8.62 -14.57 -7.56
C VAL A 196 -7.17 -14.99 -7.76
N ARG A 197 -6.88 -16.29 -7.71
CA ARG A 197 -5.53 -16.81 -7.93
C ARG A 197 -5.00 -16.43 -9.32
N TRP A 198 -5.81 -16.58 -10.36
CA TRP A 198 -5.44 -16.20 -11.72
C TRP A 198 -5.22 -14.70 -11.86
N ALA A 199 -6.15 -13.90 -11.33
CA ALA A 199 -6.09 -12.44 -11.40
C ALA A 199 -4.85 -11.89 -10.69
N LEU A 200 -4.59 -12.34 -9.47
CA LEU A 200 -3.40 -11.95 -8.72
C LEU A 200 -2.11 -12.47 -9.40
N GLY A 201 -2.11 -13.71 -9.88
CA GLY A 201 -0.96 -14.30 -10.56
C GLY A 201 -0.54 -13.58 -11.84
N SER A 202 -1.51 -12.99 -12.55
CA SER A 202 -1.29 -12.38 -13.87
C SER A 202 -1.12 -10.87 -13.79
N PHE A 203 -1.83 -10.20 -12.88
CA PHE A 203 -1.95 -8.73 -12.90
C PHE A 203 -1.45 -8.04 -11.64
N TRP A 204 -1.27 -8.76 -10.52
CA TRP A 204 -0.84 -8.10 -9.29
C TRP A 204 0.59 -7.56 -9.42
N THR A 205 0.76 -6.32 -8.95
CA THR A 205 2.05 -5.62 -8.87
C THR A 205 2.12 -4.87 -7.54
N PRO A 206 3.34 -4.55 -7.04
CA PRO A 206 3.49 -3.78 -5.81
C PRO A 206 2.69 -2.48 -5.84
N VAL A 207 2.14 -2.10 -4.68
CA VAL A 207 1.39 -0.85 -4.52
C VAL A 207 2.22 0.34 -5.03
N GLY A 208 1.56 1.26 -5.73
CA GLY A 208 2.19 2.41 -6.39
C GLY A 208 2.78 2.15 -7.78
N THR A 209 2.87 0.89 -8.23
CA THR A 209 3.23 0.56 -9.62
C THR A 209 2.21 1.19 -10.59
N GLY A 210 2.69 2.04 -11.49
CA GLY A 210 1.86 2.75 -12.46
C GLY A 210 1.24 4.05 -11.96
N VAL A 211 1.42 4.40 -10.68
CA VAL A 211 1.13 5.74 -10.12
C VAL A 211 2.38 6.61 -10.19
N ARG A 212 3.53 6.01 -9.93
CA ARG A 212 4.87 6.59 -10.10
C ARG A 212 5.63 5.83 -11.19
N PRO A 213 6.70 6.42 -11.76
CA PRO A 213 7.63 5.71 -12.64
C PRO A 213 8.11 4.40 -12.02
N GLN A 214 8.32 3.36 -12.85
CA GLN A 214 8.69 2.02 -12.38
C GLN A 214 9.95 2.01 -11.51
N GLU A 215 10.92 2.87 -11.82
CA GLU A 215 12.18 3.03 -11.08
C GLU A 215 11.97 3.50 -9.63
N GLU A 216 10.92 4.29 -9.35
CA GLU A 216 10.61 4.72 -7.99
C GLU A 216 10.07 3.55 -7.16
N THR A 217 9.17 2.75 -7.74
CA THR A 217 8.67 1.53 -7.11
C THR A 217 9.80 0.53 -6.87
N ASP A 218 10.69 0.35 -7.86
CA ASP A 218 11.84 -0.55 -7.73
C ASP A 218 12.80 -0.08 -6.64
N TYR A 219 13.06 1.22 -6.56
CA TYR A 219 13.90 1.80 -5.52
C TYR A 219 13.34 1.50 -4.13
N VAL A 220 12.05 1.77 -3.89
CA VAL A 220 11.41 1.52 -2.59
C VAL A 220 11.42 0.04 -2.24
N VAL A 221 11.10 -0.84 -3.21
CA VAL A 221 11.14 -2.28 -3.01
C VAL A 221 12.56 -2.76 -2.66
N CYS A 222 13.58 -2.28 -3.37
CA CYS A 222 14.97 -2.65 -3.08
C CYS A 222 15.44 -2.08 -1.74
N ARG A 223 15.05 -0.86 -1.40
CA ARG A 223 15.47 -0.19 -0.16
C ARG A 223 14.88 -0.85 1.09
N LEU A 224 13.60 -1.23 1.04
CA LEU A 224 12.86 -1.75 2.18
C LEU A 224 12.86 -3.28 2.27
N PHE A 225 12.98 -3.97 1.13
CA PHE A 225 12.86 -5.42 1.07
C PHE A 225 14.07 -6.11 0.43
N GLY A 226 15.12 -5.40 0.04
CA GLY A 226 16.27 -5.96 -0.67
C GLY A 226 17.22 -6.81 0.18
N ASP A 227 17.29 -6.56 1.48
CA ASP A 227 18.13 -7.30 2.44
C ASP A 227 17.43 -8.55 3.00
N ASP A 228 18.08 -9.22 3.95
CA ASP A 228 17.60 -10.47 4.55
C ASP A 228 16.37 -10.23 5.45
N ASP A 229 16.33 -9.14 6.21
CA ASP A 229 15.16 -8.73 7.00
C ASP A 229 13.97 -8.37 6.10
N GLY A 230 14.27 -7.73 4.98
CA GLY A 230 13.36 -7.48 3.87
C GLY A 230 12.76 -8.76 3.31
N LEU A 231 13.60 -9.75 3.03
CA LEU A 231 13.16 -11.06 2.56
C LEU A 231 12.28 -11.75 3.61
N ALA A 232 12.68 -11.74 4.89
CA ALA A 232 11.91 -12.32 5.99
C ALA A 232 10.50 -11.70 6.08
N ALA A 233 10.40 -10.38 5.98
CA ALA A 233 9.12 -9.68 5.90
C ALA A 233 8.28 -10.12 4.70
N THR A 234 8.86 -10.25 3.50
CA THR A 234 8.10 -10.74 2.32
C THR A 234 7.58 -12.15 2.51
N VAL A 235 8.35 -13.03 3.16
CA VAL A 235 7.90 -14.39 3.49
C VAL A 235 6.77 -14.36 4.50
N GLU A 236 6.84 -13.48 5.50
CA GLU A 236 5.78 -13.33 6.49
C GLU A 236 4.47 -12.83 5.88
N MET A 237 4.53 -11.80 5.03
CA MET A 237 3.37 -11.30 4.31
C MET A 237 2.71 -12.39 3.46
N GLU A 238 3.50 -13.14 2.70
CA GLU A 238 2.97 -14.26 1.90
C GLU A 238 2.39 -15.38 2.77
N ARG A 239 2.99 -15.67 3.93
CA ARG A 239 2.45 -16.64 4.90
C ARG A 239 1.07 -16.21 5.37
N GLU A 240 0.89 -14.93 5.72
CA GLU A 240 -0.41 -14.41 6.14
C GLU A 240 -1.46 -14.49 5.01
N MET A 241 -1.09 -14.12 3.79
CA MET A 241 -2.00 -14.19 2.63
C MET A 241 -2.31 -15.63 2.21
N SER A 242 -1.38 -16.57 2.41
CA SER A 242 -1.58 -18.00 2.09
C SER A 242 -2.70 -18.67 2.91
N LYS A 243 -3.08 -18.07 4.04
CA LYS A 243 -4.19 -18.53 4.88
C LYS A 243 -5.57 -18.26 4.25
N LEU A 244 -5.66 -17.44 3.20
CA LEU A 244 -6.90 -17.28 2.45
C LEU A 244 -7.17 -18.52 1.58
N PRO A 245 -8.43 -19.00 1.51
CA PRO A 245 -8.75 -20.18 0.70
C PRO A 245 -8.30 -20.01 -0.76
N GLY A 246 -7.60 -21.02 -1.30
CA GLY A 246 -7.13 -21.03 -2.69
C GLY A 246 -5.81 -20.26 -2.97
N LEU A 247 -5.27 -19.51 -2.00
CA LEU A 247 -4.04 -18.71 -2.19
C LEU A 247 -2.77 -19.37 -1.68
N GLY A 248 -2.86 -20.60 -1.16
CA GLY A 248 -1.69 -21.40 -0.77
C GLY A 248 -0.62 -21.45 -1.88
N GLY A 249 0.64 -21.28 -1.48
CA GLY A 249 1.81 -21.37 -2.36
C GLY A 249 1.99 -20.23 -3.36
N MET A 250 1.23 -19.13 -3.27
CA MET A 250 1.48 -17.94 -4.08
C MET A 250 2.68 -17.16 -3.56
N LEU A 251 3.66 -16.90 -4.44
CA LEU A 251 4.91 -16.21 -4.09
C LEU A 251 5.02 -14.83 -4.76
N LEU A 252 3.93 -14.06 -4.74
CA LEU A 252 3.81 -12.83 -5.54
C LEU A 252 4.75 -11.72 -5.06
N MET A 253 4.87 -11.53 -3.76
CA MET A 253 5.70 -10.47 -3.19
C MET A 253 7.19 -10.77 -3.39
N ARG A 254 7.62 -12.02 -3.21
CA ARG A 254 8.97 -12.46 -3.54
C ARG A 254 9.27 -12.35 -5.03
N ARG A 255 8.31 -12.72 -5.90
CA ARG A 255 8.47 -12.52 -7.35
C ARG A 255 8.64 -11.05 -7.72
N ALA A 256 7.84 -10.16 -7.13
CA ALA A 256 7.95 -8.72 -7.36
C ALA A 256 9.27 -8.14 -6.84
N ARG A 257 9.68 -8.50 -5.61
CA ARG A 257 10.99 -8.19 -5.04
C ARG A 257 12.12 -8.60 -5.97
N ASN A 258 12.12 -9.85 -6.44
CA ASN A 258 13.18 -10.37 -7.30
C ASN A 258 13.22 -9.65 -8.66
N ARG A 259 12.07 -9.24 -9.20
CA ARG A 259 12.01 -8.44 -10.43
C ARG A 259 12.60 -7.04 -10.22
N ALA A 260 12.28 -6.38 -9.11
CA ALA A 260 12.84 -5.07 -8.76
C ALA A 260 14.37 -5.14 -8.59
N LEU A 261 14.86 -6.11 -7.81
CA LEU A 261 16.29 -6.36 -7.63
C LEU A 261 17.01 -6.59 -8.96
N LYS A 262 16.42 -7.42 -9.85
CA LYS A 262 16.97 -7.66 -11.18
C LYS A 262 17.05 -6.38 -12.03
N ARG A 263 16.00 -5.55 -12.03
CA ARG A 263 15.97 -4.28 -12.79
C ARG A 263 17.01 -3.27 -12.27
N MET A 264 17.23 -3.25 -10.96
CA MET A 264 18.22 -2.39 -10.31
C MET A 264 19.65 -2.95 -10.36
N GLY A 265 19.89 -4.07 -11.04
CA GLY A 265 21.21 -4.71 -11.11
C GLY A 265 21.71 -5.30 -9.79
N MET A 266 20.83 -5.45 -8.79
CA MET A 266 21.15 -6.02 -7.49
C MET A 266 20.93 -7.53 -7.54
N THR A 267 22.01 -8.33 -7.67
CA THR A 267 21.87 -9.79 -7.52
C THR A 267 21.55 -10.15 -6.08
N SER A 268 20.67 -11.13 -5.86
CA SER A 268 20.16 -11.58 -4.55
C SER A 268 21.20 -12.19 -3.59
N ARG A 269 22.48 -11.79 -3.63
CA ARG A 269 23.50 -12.29 -2.71
C ARG A 269 24.50 -11.20 -2.29
N ARG A 270 24.53 -11.03 -0.96
CA ARG A 270 25.57 -10.47 -0.08
C ARG A 270 26.27 -9.20 -0.55
N GLY A 271 25.95 -8.11 0.14
CA GLY A 271 26.83 -6.95 0.25
C GLY A 271 26.08 -5.81 0.90
N ARG A 272 26.54 -5.39 2.09
CA ARG A 272 26.25 -4.06 2.64
C ARG A 272 26.33 -3.07 1.49
N LEU A 273 25.30 -2.25 1.30
CA LEU A 273 25.37 -1.11 0.40
C LEU A 273 26.64 -0.32 0.76
N PRO A 274 27.55 -0.04 -0.20
CA PRO A 274 28.63 0.86 0.07
C PRO A 274 27.99 2.22 0.39
N ILE A 275 28.28 2.73 1.58
CA ILE A 275 28.06 4.14 1.91
C ILE A 275 29.00 4.89 0.98
N ALA A 276 28.51 5.25 -0.20
CA ALA A 276 29.20 6.19 -1.07
C ALA A 276 29.06 7.56 -0.42
N ALA A 277 30.16 7.99 0.19
CA ALA A 277 30.38 9.35 0.63
C ALA A 277 30.08 10.31 -0.53
N PHE A 278 29.09 11.17 -0.36
CA PHE A 278 29.07 12.46 -1.04
C PHE A 278 29.46 13.51 -0.01
N SER A 279 30.76 13.75 0.06
CA SER A 279 31.34 14.99 0.57
C SER A 279 31.88 15.74 -0.64
N ALA A 280 31.19 16.80 -1.02
CA ALA A 280 31.70 18.02 -1.63
C ALA A 280 30.57 19.06 -1.60
#